data_AF-A0A1G3AD54-F1
#
_entry.id   AF-A0A1G3AD54-F1
#
_cell.length_a   1.000
_cell.length_b   1.000
_cell.length_c   1.000
_cell.angle_alpha   90.00
_cell.angle_beta   90.00
_cell.angle_gamma   90.00
#
_symmetry.space_group_name_H-M   'P 1'
#
loop_
_entity.id
_entity.type
_entity.pdbx_description
1 polymer ?
#
loop_
_entity_poly.entity_id
_entity_poly.type
_entity_poly.pdbx_seq_one_letter_code
_entity_poly.pdbx_strand_id
1 'polypeptide(L)'
;MKTSRAIILILAITTVLAVSTQRCAGNQKDDGNQKDEQSIWTEDENRGPGPGPGPGPGPERGLRRGGPGRGRFDLTDEEINRIMEGLKQRSPEKAKELEDLREKNPERFQQELRRHASDEFGKVVRERMEKRMEQWRQQRHAEFVEWLQKSLPKEAEELAKLKDRDTDLYGKKYDLAWRNYGRIFEESRRSPELAEILLEDFKLQKKTEELSAKIKAAGNEREKKKLNAELEEVVGLRYDLIVRKKQIAYEWLLKRLEELQNHIKESRAELGIWQDPKTKAENVKERVKYLLEEKKGFNWN
;
A
#
# COMPACT_ATOMS: atom_id res chain seq x y z
N MET A 1 37.31 16.86 -21.76
CA MET A 1 36.17 17.18 -20.86
C MET A 1 35.89 16.02 -19.90
N LYS A 2 36.81 15.73 -18.95
CA LYS A 2 36.67 14.63 -17.97
C LYS A 2 37.20 15.00 -16.57
N THR A 3 37.28 16.29 -16.25
CA THR A 3 37.84 16.75 -14.96
C THR A 3 36.90 17.66 -14.15
N SER A 4 35.69 17.94 -14.65
CA SER A 4 34.77 18.90 -14.00
C SER A 4 33.69 18.27 -13.13
N ARG A 5 33.65 16.94 -12.97
CA ARG A 5 32.63 16.25 -12.13
C ARG A 5 33.15 15.79 -10.76
N ALA A 6 34.45 15.83 -10.51
CA ALA A 6 35.03 15.41 -9.23
C ALA A 6 35.07 16.53 -8.17
N ILE A 7 34.90 17.81 -8.55
CA ILE A 7 35.03 18.95 -7.63
C ILE A 7 33.70 19.28 -6.91
N ILE A 8 32.56 18.86 -7.45
CA ILE A 8 31.25 19.09 -6.82
C ILE A 8 30.99 18.12 -5.64
N LEU A 9 31.71 17.01 -5.56
CA LEU A 9 31.56 16.02 -4.49
C LEU A 9 32.34 16.36 -3.20
N ILE A 10 33.29 17.30 -3.22
CA ILE A 10 34.10 17.66 -2.05
C ILE A 10 33.51 18.86 -1.27
N LEU A 11 32.64 19.68 -1.89
CA LEU A 11 32.06 20.86 -1.24
C LEU A 11 30.76 20.60 -0.46
N ALA A 12 30.19 19.39 -0.53
CA ALA A 12 28.99 19.02 0.25
C ALA A 12 29.30 18.37 1.62
N ILE A 13 30.57 18.11 1.94
CA ILE A 13 30.98 17.42 3.18
C ILE A 13 31.38 18.40 4.30
N THR A 14 31.58 19.70 4.02
CA THR A 14 32.08 20.66 5.01
C THR A 14 31.01 21.46 5.77
N THR A 15 29.71 21.29 5.50
CA THR A 15 28.64 22.05 6.18
C THR A 15 27.77 21.23 7.15
N VAL A 16 28.10 19.97 7.42
CA VAL A 16 27.37 19.13 8.41
C VAL A 16 28.09 19.06 9.77
N LEU A 17 29.28 19.66 9.92
CA LEU A 17 30.08 19.57 11.16
C LEU A 17 29.75 20.62 12.25
N ALA A 18 28.54 21.20 12.29
CA ALA A 18 28.21 22.24 13.27
C ALA A 18 27.00 21.97 14.18
N VAL A 19 26.33 20.81 14.11
CA VAL A 19 25.21 20.50 15.03
C VAL A 19 25.18 19.02 15.39
N SER A 20 26.10 18.55 16.23
CA SER A 20 25.92 17.28 16.96
C SER A 20 26.84 17.16 18.18
N THR A 21 26.66 18.02 19.17
CA THR A 21 27.13 17.78 20.54
C THR A 21 25.96 17.87 21.52
N GLN A 22 24.96 17.01 21.32
CA GLN A 22 24.01 16.65 22.37
C GLN A 22 24.05 15.14 22.58
N ARG A 23 24.92 14.74 23.52
CA ARG A 23 24.93 13.41 24.13
C ARG A 23 23.57 13.16 24.78
N CYS A 24 22.75 12.30 24.18
CA CYS A 24 21.76 11.55 24.95
C CYS A 24 22.46 10.30 25.48
N ALA A 25 22.85 10.36 26.75
CA ALA A 25 23.23 9.19 27.51
C ALA A 25 21.97 8.36 27.78
N GLY A 26 21.78 7.30 27.01
CA GLY A 26 20.83 6.23 27.31
C GLY A 26 21.58 5.07 27.92
N ASN A 27 21.46 4.90 29.24
CA ASN A 27 21.85 3.69 29.96
C ASN A 27 21.16 2.47 29.34
N GLN A 28 21.93 1.57 28.71
CA GLN A 28 21.47 0.24 28.36
C GLN A 28 22.19 -0.73 29.28
N LYS A 29 21.44 -1.25 30.26
CA LYS A 29 21.88 -2.34 31.12
C LYS A 29 22.01 -3.60 30.26
N ASP A 30 23.16 -4.26 30.44
CA ASP A 30 23.41 -5.64 30.08
C ASP A 30 22.33 -6.54 30.68
N ASP A 31 21.47 -7.08 29.84
CA ASP A 31 20.78 -8.33 30.12
C ASP A 31 21.30 -9.35 29.11
N GLY A 32 22.21 -10.20 29.60
CA GLY A 32 22.79 -11.31 28.85
C GLY A 32 21.69 -12.27 28.42
N ASN A 33 21.40 -12.28 27.12
CA ASN A 33 20.82 -13.44 26.48
C ASN A 33 21.22 -13.44 25.00
N GLN A 34 21.84 -14.55 24.59
CA GLN A 34 22.17 -14.94 23.22
C GLN A 34 21.28 -14.25 22.17
N LYS A 35 21.89 -13.36 21.39
CA LYS A 35 21.42 -13.06 20.03
C LYS A 35 22.49 -13.55 19.08
N ASP A 36 22.20 -14.72 18.57
CA ASP A 36 22.80 -15.27 17.37
C ASP A 36 22.85 -14.20 16.27
N GLU A 37 23.97 -14.22 15.57
CA GLU A 37 24.30 -13.43 14.39
C GLU A 37 23.06 -13.12 13.54
N GLN A 38 22.64 -11.86 13.54
CA GLN A 38 21.67 -11.35 12.57
C GLN A 38 22.27 -11.55 11.17
N SER A 39 21.94 -12.66 10.53
CA SER A 39 22.37 -12.96 9.18
C SER A 39 21.88 -11.84 8.25
N ILE A 40 22.82 -11.21 7.55
CA ILE A 40 22.59 -10.22 6.48
C ILE A 40 21.55 -10.68 5.45
N TRP A 41 21.30 -12.00 5.38
CA TRP A 41 20.37 -12.66 4.47
C TRP A 41 18.94 -12.75 5.01
N THR A 42 18.71 -12.60 6.31
CA THR A 42 17.39 -12.84 6.94
C THR A 42 16.67 -11.60 7.44
N GLU A 43 17.34 -10.45 7.58
CA GLU A 43 16.71 -9.30 8.26
C GLU A 43 15.81 -8.40 7.40
N ASP A 44 15.70 -8.60 6.08
CA ASP A 44 15.07 -7.57 5.23
C ASP A 44 14.19 -8.03 4.08
N GLU A 45 13.83 -9.31 3.99
CA GLU A 45 12.84 -9.73 2.99
C GLU A 45 11.47 -9.05 3.21
N ASN A 46 11.18 -8.58 4.44
CA ASN A 46 9.96 -7.84 4.80
C ASN A 46 10.12 -6.31 4.92
N ARG A 47 11.31 -5.72 4.75
CA ARG A 47 11.47 -4.24 4.65
C ARG A 47 11.99 -3.81 3.29
N GLY A 48 11.36 -4.32 2.23
CA GLY A 48 11.33 -3.53 0.99
C GLY A 48 10.65 -2.17 1.24
N PRO A 49 10.52 -1.30 0.22
CA PRO A 49 9.64 -0.14 0.27
C PRO A 49 8.19 -0.62 0.29
N GLY A 50 7.80 -1.32 1.36
CA GLY A 50 6.41 -1.44 1.74
C GLY A 50 5.83 -0.03 1.84
N PRO A 51 4.51 0.13 1.68
CA PRO A 51 3.88 1.40 2.02
C PRO A 51 4.37 1.75 3.43
N GLY A 52 5.23 2.76 3.54
CA GLY A 52 5.84 3.16 4.81
C GLY A 52 4.74 3.31 5.85
N PRO A 53 5.05 3.18 7.16
CA PRO A 53 4.05 3.28 8.21
C PRO A 53 3.16 4.48 7.92
N GLY A 54 1.93 4.20 7.50
CA GLY A 54 0.97 5.25 7.20
C GLY A 54 0.95 6.17 8.40
N PRO A 55 0.90 7.50 8.20
CA PRO A 55 1.15 8.48 9.25
C PRO A 55 0.43 8.06 10.52
N GLY A 56 1.23 7.60 11.49
CA GLY A 56 0.73 7.06 12.75
C GLY A 56 -0.17 8.10 13.42
N PRO A 57 -1.11 7.67 14.25
CA PRO A 57 -2.04 8.57 14.91
C PRO A 57 -1.26 9.40 15.94
N GLY A 58 -0.70 10.53 15.50
CA GLY A 58 -0.24 11.58 16.40
C GLY A 58 -1.42 12.09 17.24
N PRO A 59 -1.18 12.51 18.49
CA PRO A 59 -2.23 12.80 19.47
C PRO A 59 -3.04 14.09 19.20
N GLU A 60 -2.91 14.71 18.02
CA GLU A 60 -3.61 15.93 17.64
C GLU A 60 -4.46 15.77 16.36
N ARG A 61 -5.38 14.78 16.35
CA ARG A 61 -6.45 14.71 15.33
C ARG A 61 -7.83 14.89 15.92
N GLY A 62 -8.10 16.09 16.41
CA GLY A 62 -9.44 16.67 16.29
C GLY A 62 -9.61 17.19 14.86
N LEU A 63 -10.67 16.75 14.16
CA LEU A 63 -11.24 17.42 12.97
C LEU A 63 -10.68 17.18 11.56
N ARG A 64 -9.85 16.17 11.27
CA ARG A 64 -9.71 15.67 9.87
C ARG A 64 -9.56 14.15 9.81
N ARG A 65 -10.68 13.43 10.06
CA ARG A 65 -10.84 12.02 9.69
C ARG A 65 -11.57 11.93 8.35
N GLY A 66 -10.93 12.40 7.29
CA GLY A 66 -11.36 12.27 5.89
C GLY A 66 -10.34 11.44 5.12
N GLY A 67 -10.12 10.18 5.52
CA GLY A 67 -9.45 9.22 4.65
C GLY A 67 -10.34 8.90 3.44
N PRO A 68 -9.78 8.50 2.29
CA PRO A 68 -10.57 8.05 1.15
C PRO A 68 -11.23 6.72 1.53
N GLY A 69 -12.42 6.73 2.13
CA GLY A 69 -12.98 5.47 2.63
C GLY A 69 -14.26 5.47 3.45
N ARG A 70 -15.00 6.59 3.56
CA ARG A 70 -16.43 6.55 3.92
C ARG A 70 -17.18 7.49 2.99
N GLY A 71 -17.00 7.30 1.68
CA GLY A 71 -17.96 7.85 0.73
C GLY A 71 -19.33 7.39 1.17
N ARG A 72 -20.27 8.34 1.32
CA ARG A 72 -21.68 7.99 1.44
C ARG A 72 -21.96 7.06 0.26
N PHE A 73 -22.29 5.80 0.53
CA PHE A 73 -22.72 4.91 -0.53
C PHE A 73 -24.07 5.43 -0.99
N ASP A 74 -24.10 6.01 -2.17
CA ASP A 74 -25.35 6.34 -2.84
C ASP A 74 -25.96 5.01 -3.28
N LEU A 75 -27.14 4.72 -2.73
CA LEU A 75 -27.89 3.51 -3.04
C LEU A 75 -28.57 3.67 -4.39
N THR A 76 -28.66 2.59 -5.16
CA THR A 76 -29.51 2.58 -6.37
C THR A 76 -30.97 2.42 -5.98
N ASP A 77 -31.91 2.82 -6.85
CA ASP A 77 -33.35 2.66 -6.57
C ASP A 77 -33.74 1.21 -6.29
N GLU A 78 -33.09 0.24 -6.94
CA GLU A 78 -33.30 -1.20 -6.70
C GLU A 78 -32.85 -1.66 -5.31
N GLU A 79 -31.74 -1.11 -4.82
CA GLU A 79 -31.22 -1.38 -3.49
C GLU A 79 -32.09 -0.72 -2.40
N ILE A 80 -32.56 0.51 -2.67
CA ILE A 80 -33.53 1.20 -1.80
C ILE A 80 -34.81 0.37 -1.69
N ASN A 81 -35.33 -0.14 -2.81
CA ASN A 81 -36.53 -0.97 -2.81
C ASN A 81 -36.33 -2.26 -1.99
N ARG A 82 -35.18 -2.94 -2.13
CA ARG A 82 -34.83 -4.12 -1.31
C ARG A 82 -34.74 -3.82 0.18
N ILE A 83 -34.16 -2.67 0.56
CA ILE A 83 -34.10 -2.22 1.96
C ILE A 83 -35.51 -1.92 2.48
N MET A 84 -36.34 -1.25 1.68
CA MET A 84 -37.73 -0.95 2.02
C MET A 84 -38.59 -2.20 2.16
N GLU A 85 -38.38 -3.24 1.36
CA GLU A 85 -39.05 -4.54 1.52
C GLU A 85 -38.69 -5.20 2.85
N GLY A 86 -37.40 -5.21 3.22
CA GLY A 86 -36.97 -5.72 4.53
C GLY A 86 -37.56 -4.89 5.68
N LEU A 87 -37.59 -3.56 5.52
CA LEU A 87 -38.19 -2.67 6.51
C LEU A 87 -39.71 -2.86 6.63
N LYS A 88 -40.44 -3.11 5.54
CA LYS A 88 -41.88 -3.40 5.57
C LYS A 88 -42.21 -4.64 6.40
N GLN A 89 -41.33 -5.65 6.37
CA GLN A 89 -41.50 -6.87 7.16
C GLN A 89 -41.22 -6.65 8.65
N ARG A 90 -40.27 -5.77 8.98
CA ARG A 90 -39.86 -5.49 10.37
C ARG A 90 -40.73 -4.43 11.06
N SER A 91 -41.02 -3.34 10.34
CA SER A 91 -41.69 -2.13 10.83
C SER A 91 -42.55 -1.51 9.72
N PRO A 92 -43.79 -2.02 9.48
CA PRO A 92 -44.63 -1.58 8.37
C PRO A 92 -45.07 -0.11 8.49
N GLU A 93 -45.24 0.42 9.71
CA GLU A 93 -45.61 1.82 9.95
C GLU A 93 -44.50 2.78 9.51
N LYS A 94 -43.25 2.49 9.89
CA LYS A 94 -42.08 3.28 9.50
C LYS A 94 -41.77 3.18 8.01
N ALA A 95 -42.08 2.05 7.38
CA ALA A 95 -41.96 1.90 5.93
C ALA A 95 -42.93 2.83 5.18
N LYS A 96 -44.19 2.97 5.64
CA LYS A 96 -45.15 3.92 5.04
C LYS A 96 -44.72 5.38 5.21
N GLU A 97 -44.25 5.76 6.41
CA GLU A 97 -43.70 7.10 6.65
C GLU A 97 -42.51 7.41 5.73
N LEU A 98 -41.66 6.41 5.47
CA LEU A 98 -40.51 6.54 4.58
C LEU A 98 -40.90 6.58 3.10
N GLU A 99 -41.96 5.89 2.67
CA GLU A 99 -42.49 6.03 1.30
C GLU A 99 -42.98 7.47 1.04
N ASP A 100 -43.73 8.06 1.97
CA ASP A 100 -44.17 9.46 1.88
C ASP A 100 -43.00 10.44 1.88
N LEU A 101 -41.92 10.13 2.64
CA LEU A 101 -40.72 10.95 2.70
C LEU A 101 -39.87 10.85 1.43
N ARG A 102 -39.92 9.74 0.70
CA ARG A 102 -39.18 9.54 -0.55
C ARG A 102 -39.54 10.59 -1.60
N GLU A 103 -40.83 10.93 -1.71
CA GLU A 103 -41.33 11.94 -2.66
C GLU A 103 -41.15 13.38 -2.16
N LYS A 104 -41.34 13.62 -0.85
CA LYS A 104 -41.32 14.96 -0.28
C LYS A 104 -39.92 15.51 -0.03
N ASN A 105 -38.99 14.68 0.46
CA ASN A 105 -37.64 15.10 0.84
C ASN A 105 -36.63 13.94 0.70
N PRO A 106 -36.00 13.77 -0.47
CA PRO A 106 -35.11 12.63 -0.74
C PRO A 106 -33.89 12.58 0.18
N GLU A 107 -33.35 13.74 0.61
CA GLU A 107 -32.22 13.78 1.55
C GLU A 107 -32.60 13.31 2.96
N ARG A 108 -33.79 13.69 3.44
CA ARG A 108 -34.29 13.25 4.76
C ARG A 108 -34.68 11.78 4.71
N PHE A 109 -35.27 11.33 3.60
CA PHE A 109 -35.54 9.92 3.36
C PHE A 109 -34.27 9.06 3.51
N GLN A 110 -33.16 9.43 2.87
CA GLN A 110 -31.92 8.66 3.02
C GLN A 110 -31.38 8.63 4.46
N GLN A 111 -31.52 9.72 5.20
CA GLN A 111 -31.08 9.77 6.60
C GLN A 111 -31.92 8.86 7.49
N GLU A 112 -33.24 8.92 7.35
CA GLU A 112 -34.17 8.11 8.13
C GLU A 112 -34.14 6.63 7.71
N LEU A 113 -33.95 6.34 6.42
CA LEU A 113 -33.72 4.98 5.92
C LEU A 113 -32.48 4.34 6.56
N ARG A 114 -31.36 5.09 6.67
CA ARG A 114 -30.14 4.60 7.34
C ARG A 114 -30.32 4.37 8.83
N ARG A 115 -31.18 5.16 9.49
CA ARG A 115 -31.45 5.03 10.93
C ARG A 115 -32.36 3.84 11.23
N HIS A 116 -33.43 3.68 10.45
CA HIS A 116 -34.48 2.72 10.75
C HIS A 116 -34.33 1.38 10.04
N ALA A 117 -33.56 1.31 8.94
CA ALA A 117 -33.25 0.09 8.22
C ALA A 117 -31.74 -0.20 8.22
N SER A 118 -31.07 0.07 9.34
CA SER A 118 -29.60 -0.04 9.46
C SER A 118 -29.07 -1.45 9.18
N ASP A 119 -29.82 -2.49 9.56
CA ASP A 119 -29.43 -3.89 9.38
C ASP A 119 -29.54 -4.32 7.90
N GLU A 120 -30.64 -3.97 7.24
CA GLU A 120 -30.91 -4.20 5.83
C GLU A 120 -29.94 -3.39 4.95
N PHE A 121 -29.74 -2.11 5.30
CA PHE A 121 -28.73 -1.26 4.69
C PHE A 121 -27.33 -1.88 4.82
N GLY A 122 -26.98 -2.38 6.00
CA GLY A 122 -25.70 -3.06 6.25
C GLY A 122 -25.52 -4.33 5.42
N LYS A 123 -26.58 -5.10 5.16
CA LYS A 123 -26.54 -6.26 4.25
C LYS A 123 -26.26 -5.84 2.82
N VAL A 124 -27.01 -4.87 2.29
CA VAL A 124 -26.84 -4.38 0.92
C VAL A 124 -25.44 -3.78 0.71
N VAL A 125 -24.93 -2.99 1.66
CA VAL A 125 -23.57 -2.45 1.57
C VAL A 125 -22.52 -3.56 1.60
N ARG A 126 -22.69 -4.59 2.43
CA ARG A 126 -21.79 -5.75 2.46
C ARG A 126 -21.79 -6.50 1.13
N GLU A 127 -22.96 -6.84 0.59
CA GLU A 127 -23.08 -7.53 -0.70
C GLU A 127 -22.43 -6.71 -1.83
N ARG A 128 -22.64 -5.39 -1.85
CA ARG A 128 -22.03 -4.50 -2.83
C ARG A 128 -20.50 -4.48 -2.68
N MET A 129 -19.99 -4.40 -1.46
CA MET A 129 -18.55 -4.49 -1.19
C MET A 129 -17.98 -5.84 -1.60
N GLU A 130 -18.67 -6.93 -1.31
CA GLU A 130 -18.29 -8.29 -1.69
C GLU A 130 -18.21 -8.45 -3.20
N LYS A 131 -19.23 -7.97 -3.94
CA LYS A 131 -19.22 -7.96 -5.41
C LYS A 131 -18.06 -7.15 -5.97
N ARG A 132 -17.82 -5.96 -5.44
CA ARG A 132 -16.69 -5.12 -5.85
C ARG A 132 -15.35 -5.80 -5.54
N MET A 133 -15.23 -6.40 -4.36
CA MET A 133 -14.02 -7.11 -3.95
C MET A 133 -13.79 -8.35 -4.82
N GLU A 134 -14.86 -9.07 -5.19
CA GLU A 134 -14.81 -10.20 -6.11
C GLU A 134 -14.36 -9.77 -7.51
N GLN A 135 -14.94 -8.69 -8.06
CA GLN A 135 -14.48 -8.11 -9.32
C GLN A 135 -13.01 -7.69 -9.24
N TRP A 136 -12.59 -7.06 -8.15
CA TRP A 136 -11.19 -6.69 -7.93
C TRP A 136 -10.30 -7.92 -7.86
N ARG A 137 -10.70 -8.99 -7.15
CA ARG A 137 -9.96 -10.26 -7.12
C ARG A 137 -9.82 -10.86 -8.51
N GLN A 138 -10.90 -10.91 -9.29
CA GLN A 138 -10.89 -11.44 -10.66
C GLN A 138 -10.00 -10.62 -11.59
N GLN A 139 -10.06 -9.29 -11.50
CA GLN A 139 -9.17 -8.40 -12.26
C GLN A 139 -7.71 -8.63 -11.88
N ARG A 140 -7.39 -8.65 -10.58
CA ARG A 140 -6.03 -8.90 -10.08
C ARG A 140 -5.51 -10.28 -10.49
N HIS A 141 -6.39 -11.28 -10.47
CA HIS A 141 -6.09 -12.63 -10.94
C HIS A 141 -5.71 -12.63 -12.42
N ALA A 142 -6.52 -11.97 -13.26
CA ALA A 142 -6.25 -11.87 -14.69
C ALA A 142 -4.94 -11.10 -14.99
N GLU A 143 -4.75 -9.95 -14.36
CA GLU A 143 -3.51 -9.15 -14.48
C GLU A 143 -2.28 -9.98 -14.10
N PHE A 144 -2.36 -10.75 -13.03
CA PHE A 144 -1.25 -11.56 -12.55
C PHE A 144 -0.92 -12.73 -13.48
N VAL A 145 -1.94 -13.41 -14.01
CA VAL A 145 -1.73 -14.47 -15.01
C VAL A 145 -1.11 -13.91 -16.28
N GLU A 146 -1.54 -12.74 -16.75
CA GLU A 146 -0.94 -12.07 -17.91
C GLU A 146 0.53 -11.70 -17.64
N TRP A 147 0.81 -11.17 -16.44
CA TRP A 147 2.17 -10.87 -16.03
C TRP A 147 3.04 -12.13 -15.97
N LEU A 148 2.53 -13.24 -15.42
CA LEU A 148 3.22 -14.53 -15.42
C LEU A 148 3.54 -14.99 -16.85
N GLN A 149 2.61 -14.87 -17.80
CA GLN A 149 2.87 -15.25 -19.20
C GLN A 149 4.04 -14.49 -19.82
N LYS A 150 4.20 -13.20 -19.47
CA LYS A 150 5.27 -12.34 -20.01
C LYS A 150 6.61 -12.58 -19.31
N SER A 151 6.61 -12.67 -17.98
CA SER A 151 7.84 -12.72 -17.17
C SER A 151 8.33 -14.14 -16.90
N LEU A 152 7.41 -15.10 -16.81
CA LEU A 152 7.60 -16.48 -16.37
C LEU A 152 6.72 -17.45 -17.19
N PRO A 153 6.97 -17.58 -18.51
CA PRO A 153 6.08 -18.32 -19.41
C PRO A 153 5.92 -19.79 -19.01
N LYS A 154 6.96 -20.43 -18.45
CA LYS A 154 6.91 -21.83 -18.00
C LYS A 154 5.90 -22.03 -16.87
N GLU A 155 5.93 -21.16 -15.86
CA GLU A 155 4.99 -21.19 -14.75
C GLU A 155 3.56 -20.91 -15.21
N ALA A 156 3.39 -20.00 -16.17
CA ALA A 156 2.09 -19.71 -16.75
C ALA A 156 1.53 -20.92 -17.54
N GLU A 157 2.37 -21.61 -18.31
CA GLU A 157 1.99 -22.84 -19.02
C GLU A 157 1.59 -23.97 -18.07
N GLU A 158 2.31 -24.14 -16.96
CA GLU A 158 1.96 -25.12 -15.93
C GLU A 158 0.59 -24.83 -15.32
N LEU A 159 0.31 -23.56 -14.99
CA LEU A 159 -1.00 -23.15 -14.49
C LEU A 159 -2.10 -23.35 -15.54
N ALA A 160 -1.84 -23.03 -16.80
CA ALA A 160 -2.81 -23.20 -17.88
C ALA A 160 -3.21 -24.67 -18.08
N LYS A 161 -2.24 -25.60 -18.03
CA LYS A 161 -2.50 -27.06 -18.15
C LYS A 161 -3.39 -27.60 -17.03
N LEU A 162 -3.37 -26.98 -15.86
CA LEU A 162 -4.14 -27.42 -14.70
C LEU A 162 -5.57 -26.89 -14.68
N LYS A 163 -5.79 -25.71 -15.28
CA LYS A 163 -7.09 -25.03 -15.28
C LYS A 163 -8.23 -25.92 -15.80
N ASP A 164 -7.96 -26.69 -16.85
CA ASP A 164 -8.96 -27.55 -17.52
C ASP A 164 -8.98 -28.99 -16.97
N ARG A 165 -7.93 -29.41 -16.26
CA ARG A 165 -7.77 -30.79 -15.78
C ARG A 165 -8.20 -30.99 -14.33
N ASP A 166 -7.86 -30.04 -13.45
CA ASP A 166 -8.11 -30.12 -12.02
C ASP A 166 -8.19 -28.71 -11.41
N THR A 167 -9.42 -28.26 -11.14
CA THR A 167 -9.70 -26.92 -10.61
C THR A 167 -9.15 -26.72 -9.20
N ASP A 168 -9.13 -27.77 -8.36
CA ASP A 168 -8.63 -27.67 -6.99
C ASP A 168 -7.10 -27.57 -6.98
N LEU A 169 -6.45 -28.38 -7.82
CA LEU A 169 -4.99 -28.32 -7.97
C LEU A 169 -4.55 -27.03 -8.64
N TYR A 170 -5.34 -26.49 -9.58
CA TYR A 170 -5.14 -25.15 -10.13
C TYR A 170 -5.14 -24.09 -9.04
N GLY A 171 -6.15 -24.08 -8.15
CA GLY A 171 -6.23 -23.12 -7.04
C GLY A 171 -4.98 -23.17 -6.14
N LYS A 172 -4.57 -24.37 -5.72
CA LYS A 172 -3.37 -24.54 -4.87
C LYS A 172 -2.08 -24.08 -5.56
N LYS A 173 -1.92 -24.39 -6.85
CA LYS A 173 -0.74 -23.97 -7.63
C LYS A 173 -0.75 -22.47 -7.89
N TYR A 174 -1.91 -21.88 -8.13
CA TYR A 174 -2.08 -20.46 -8.27
C TYR A 174 -1.70 -19.74 -6.96
N ASP A 175 -2.20 -20.20 -5.82
CA ASP A 175 -1.86 -19.63 -4.51
C ASP A 175 -0.35 -19.70 -4.23
N LEU A 176 0.29 -20.81 -4.60
CA LEU A 176 1.75 -20.95 -4.49
C LEU A 176 2.48 -19.96 -5.41
N ALA A 177 2.04 -19.82 -6.65
CA ALA A 177 2.59 -18.84 -7.58
C ALA A 177 2.41 -17.41 -7.06
N TRP A 178 1.24 -17.08 -6.49
CA TRP A 178 0.97 -15.79 -5.88
C TRP A 178 1.86 -15.54 -4.66
N ARG A 179 2.08 -16.52 -3.79
CA ARG A 179 3.00 -16.37 -2.64
C ARG A 179 4.43 -16.10 -3.08
N ASN A 180 4.89 -16.77 -4.14
CA ASN A 180 6.26 -16.64 -4.62
C ASN A 180 6.48 -15.35 -5.42
N TYR A 181 5.52 -15.00 -6.28
CA TYR A 181 5.71 -13.95 -7.28
C TYR A 181 4.78 -12.74 -7.11
N GLY A 182 3.75 -12.82 -6.27
CA GLY A 182 2.74 -11.77 -6.11
C GLY A 182 3.34 -10.45 -5.64
N ARG A 183 4.33 -10.49 -4.75
CA ARG A 183 5.08 -9.29 -4.35
C ARG A 183 5.84 -8.67 -5.53
N ILE A 184 6.50 -9.49 -6.35
CA ILE A 184 7.28 -9.03 -7.51
C ILE A 184 6.34 -8.39 -8.54
N PHE A 185 5.18 -8.99 -8.76
CA PHE A 185 4.12 -8.45 -9.60
C PHE A 185 3.57 -7.11 -9.08
N GLU A 186 3.40 -6.96 -7.76
CA GLU A 186 2.99 -5.69 -7.19
C GLU A 186 4.05 -4.59 -7.37
N GLU A 187 5.32 -4.95 -7.19
CA GLU A 187 6.43 -4.04 -7.42
C GLU A 187 6.57 -3.67 -8.89
N SER A 188 6.30 -4.56 -9.84
CA SER A 188 6.45 -4.26 -11.27
C SER A 188 5.53 -3.14 -11.74
N ARG A 189 4.44 -2.88 -11.02
CA ARG A 189 3.54 -1.74 -11.28
C ARG A 189 4.06 -0.41 -10.74
N ARG A 190 4.90 -0.45 -9.70
CA ARG A 190 5.41 0.74 -8.99
C ARG A 190 6.82 1.11 -9.46
N SER A 191 7.68 0.10 -9.56
CA SER A 191 9.07 0.17 -9.96
C SER A 191 9.43 -1.07 -10.79
N PRO A 192 9.35 -0.99 -12.13
CA PRO A 192 9.71 -2.07 -13.02
C PRO A 192 11.15 -2.58 -12.80
N GLU A 193 12.09 -1.66 -12.55
CA GLU A 193 13.49 -1.98 -12.28
C GLU A 193 13.65 -2.82 -11.00
N LEU A 194 12.96 -2.45 -9.92
CA LEU A 194 13.00 -3.22 -8.67
C LEU A 194 12.41 -4.62 -8.87
N ALA A 195 11.34 -4.74 -9.65
CA ALA A 195 10.72 -6.03 -9.93
C ALA A 195 11.65 -6.98 -10.70
N GLU A 196 12.40 -6.46 -11.66
CA GLU A 196 13.41 -7.24 -12.39
C GLU A 196 14.48 -7.79 -11.44
N ILE A 197 15.02 -6.94 -10.57
CA ILE A 197 16.03 -7.35 -9.57
C ILE A 197 15.46 -8.37 -8.57
N LEU A 198 14.20 -8.21 -8.14
CA LEU A 198 13.54 -9.18 -7.27
C LEU A 198 13.35 -10.52 -7.97
N LEU A 199 13.02 -10.51 -9.26
CA LEU A 199 12.85 -11.73 -10.05
C LEU A 199 14.17 -12.47 -10.23
N GLU A 200 15.26 -11.75 -10.51
CA GLU A 200 16.61 -12.32 -10.62
C GLU A 200 17.09 -12.91 -9.30
N ASP A 201 16.93 -12.19 -8.19
CA ASP A 201 17.31 -12.68 -6.86
C ASP A 201 16.53 -13.95 -6.49
N PHE A 202 15.23 -14.00 -6.81
CA PHE A 202 14.43 -15.21 -6.60
C PHE A 202 14.93 -16.41 -7.42
N LYS A 203 15.35 -16.19 -8.67
CA LYS A 203 15.96 -17.25 -9.50
C LYS A 203 17.28 -17.73 -8.92
N LEU A 204 18.13 -16.81 -8.45
CA LEU A 204 19.40 -17.16 -7.82
C LEU A 204 19.17 -17.87 -6.48
N GLN A 205 18.16 -17.50 -5.70
CA GLN A 205 17.78 -18.19 -4.47
C GLN A 205 17.44 -19.66 -4.74
N LYS A 206 16.60 -19.96 -5.73
CA LYS A 206 16.32 -21.35 -6.14
C LYS A 206 17.59 -22.10 -6.51
N LYS A 207 18.50 -21.48 -7.29
CA LYS A 207 19.79 -22.09 -7.62
C LYS A 207 20.65 -22.36 -6.38
N THR A 208 20.68 -21.45 -5.40
CA THR A 208 21.42 -21.68 -4.15
C THR A 208 20.86 -22.87 -3.37
N GLU A 209 19.54 -23.02 -3.31
CA GLU A 209 18.89 -24.16 -2.65
C GLU A 209 19.21 -25.48 -3.37
N GLU A 210 19.15 -25.49 -4.71
CA GLU A 210 19.51 -26.65 -5.53
C GLU A 210 20.99 -27.04 -5.36
N LEU A 211 21.91 -26.07 -5.41
CA LEU A 211 23.34 -26.31 -5.21
C LEU A 211 23.62 -26.82 -3.80
N SER A 212 22.99 -26.22 -2.78
CA SER A 212 23.11 -26.68 -1.39
C SER A 212 22.65 -28.13 -1.23
N ALA A 213 21.53 -28.51 -1.87
CA ALA A 213 21.05 -29.88 -1.86
C ALA A 213 22.04 -30.84 -2.56
N LYS A 214 22.58 -30.47 -3.72
CA LYS A 214 23.60 -31.25 -4.44
C LYS A 214 24.88 -31.43 -3.63
N ILE A 215 25.36 -30.39 -2.96
CA ILE A 215 26.56 -30.45 -2.10
C ILE A 215 26.36 -31.43 -0.95
N LYS A 216 25.17 -31.40 -0.31
CA LYS A 216 24.82 -32.34 0.77
C LYS A 216 24.73 -33.79 0.28
N ALA A 217 24.26 -34.00 -0.95
CA ALA A 217 24.14 -35.33 -1.55
C ALA A 217 25.45 -35.86 -2.16
N ALA A 218 26.43 -34.99 -2.46
CA ALA A 218 27.67 -35.38 -3.12
C ALA A 218 28.51 -36.31 -2.24
N GLY A 219 28.89 -37.47 -2.77
CA GLY A 219 29.70 -38.47 -2.07
C GLY A 219 31.22 -38.25 -2.20
N ASN A 220 31.66 -37.40 -3.12
CA ASN A 220 33.09 -37.20 -3.41
C ASN A 220 33.53 -35.74 -3.20
N GLU A 221 34.78 -35.58 -2.75
CA GLU A 221 35.34 -34.28 -2.35
C GLU A 221 35.62 -33.35 -3.54
N ARG A 222 35.93 -33.90 -4.72
CA ARG A 222 36.22 -33.11 -5.92
C ARG A 222 34.98 -32.42 -6.48
N GLU A 223 33.85 -33.10 -6.48
CA GLU A 223 32.54 -32.59 -6.87
C GLU A 223 32.04 -31.56 -5.87
N LYS A 224 32.18 -31.83 -4.55
CA LYS A 224 31.88 -30.83 -3.52
C LYS A 224 32.62 -29.52 -3.74
N LYS A 225 33.93 -29.57 -4.05
CA LYS A 225 34.71 -28.36 -4.34
C LYS A 225 34.20 -27.58 -5.55
N LYS A 226 33.82 -28.28 -6.64
CA LYS A 226 33.24 -27.64 -7.82
C LYS A 226 31.89 -26.97 -7.49
N LEU A 227 31.01 -27.70 -6.82
CA LEU A 227 29.69 -27.20 -6.43
C LEU A 227 29.79 -26.03 -5.43
N ASN A 228 30.78 -26.04 -4.54
CA ASN A 228 31.05 -24.92 -3.62
C ASN A 228 31.51 -23.67 -4.39
N ALA A 229 32.38 -23.81 -5.38
CA ALA A 229 32.79 -22.67 -6.21
C ALA A 229 31.61 -22.07 -7.00
N GLU A 230 30.74 -22.91 -7.56
CA GLU A 230 29.48 -22.46 -8.19
C GLU A 230 28.55 -21.77 -7.19
N LEU A 231 28.45 -22.30 -5.96
CA LEU A 231 27.64 -21.69 -4.91
C LEU A 231 28.19 -20.32 -4.50
N GLU A 232 29.51 -20.18 -4.35
CA GLU A 232 30.16 -18.90 -4.06
C GLU A 232 29.87 -17.85 -5.13
N GLU A 233 29.94 -18.22 -6.41
CA GLU A 233 29.59 -17.34 -7.53
C GLU A 233 28.12 -16.88 -7.45
N VAL A 234 27.18 -17.82 -7.24
CA VAL A 234 25.76 -17.50 -7.13
C VAL A 234 25.47 -16.60 -5.92
N VAL A 235 26.11 -16.86 -4.77
CA VAL A 235 25.96 -16.02 -3.57
C VAL A 235 26.54 -14.62 -3.81
N GLY A 236 27.66 -14.50 -4.51
CA GLY A 236 28.23 -13.22 -4.92
C GLY A 236 27.26 -12.40 -5.78
N LEU A 237 26.66 -13.02 -6.79
CA LEU A 237 25.66 -12.35 -7.63
C LEU A 237 24.43 -11.89 -6.82
N ARG A 238 23.97 -12.70 -5.86
CA ARG A 238 22.87 -12.29 -4.96
C ARG A 238 23.23 -11.09 -4.11
N TYR A 239 24.47 -11.05 -3.61
CA TYR A 239 24.95 -9.90 -2.85
C TYR A 239 24.90 -8.62 -3.69
N ASP A 240 25.35 -8.67 -4.95
CA ASP A 240 25.28 -7.52 -5.86
C ASP A 240 23.83 -7.04 -6.08
N LEU A 241 22.89 -7.98 -6.24
CA LEU A 241 21.46 -7.64 -6.34
C LEU A 241 20.93 -7.01 -5.05
N ILE A 242 21.34 -7.47 -3.86
CA ILE A 242 20.97 -6.84 -2.59
C ILE A 242 21.46 -5.40 -2.54
N VAL A 243 22.71 -5.14 -2.93
CA VAL A 243 23.25 -3.79 -3.00
C VAL A 243 22.43 -2.93 -3.98
N ARG A 244 22.08 -3.46 -5.15
CA ARG A 244 21.24 -2.73 -6.12
C ARG A 244 19.85 -2.42 -5.58
N LYS A 245 19.18 -3.36 -4.88
CA LYS A 245 17.90 -3.10 -4.20
C LYS A 245 18.01 -1.94 -3.22
N LYS A 246 19.09 -1.90 -2.44
CA LYS A 246 19.35 -0.81 -1.47
C LYS A 246 19.57 0.54 -2.16
N GLN A 247 20.28 0.56 -3.28
CA GLN A 247 20.45 1.78 -4.08
C GLN A 247 19.12 2.33 -4.60
N ILE A 248 18.26 1.48 -5.16
CA ILE A 248 16.94 1.90 -5.66
C ILE A 248 16.07 2.44 -4.51
N ALA A 249 16.08 1.77 -3.35
CA ALA A 249 15.35 2.24 -2.18
C ALA A 249 15.86 3.63 -1.71
N TYR A 250 17.18 3.84 -1.74
CA TYR A 250 17.78 5.13 -1.42
C TYR A 250 17.38 6.23 -2.40
N GLU A 251 17.44 5.96 -3.71
CA GLU A 251 17.02 6.91 -4.75
C GLU A 251 15.53 7.30 -4.60
N TRP A 252 14.68 6.32 -4.29
CA TRP A 252 13.27 6.57 -4.03
C TRP A 252 13.05 7.48 -2.80
N LEU A 253 13.81 7.25 -1.72
CA LEU A 253 13.75 8.11 -0.53
C LEU A 253 14.19 9.54 -0.83
N LEU A 254 15.24 9.73 -1.63
CA LEU A 254 15.67 11.06 -2.06
C LEU A 254 14.56 11.80 -2.82
N LYS A 255 13.94 11.14 -3.79
CA LYS A 255 12.82 11.71 -4.54
C LYS A 255 11.65 12.06 -3.62
N ARG A 256 11.34 11.18 -2.66
CA ARG A 256 10.25 11.43 -1.70
C ARG A 256 10.54 12.62 -0.79
N LEU A 257 11.79 12.80 -0.36
CA LEU A 257 12.21 13.97 0.41
C LEU A 257 12.04 15.26 -0.38
N GLU A 258 12.41 15.26 -1.66
CA GLU A 258 12.22 16.42 -2.54
C GLU A 258 10.73 16.79 -2.70
N GLU A 259 9.87 15.81 -2.95
CA GLU A 259 8.41 16.01 -3.02
C GLU A 259 7.86 16.62 -1.73
N LEU A 260 8.27 16.09 -0.57
CA LEU A 260 7.83 16.59 0.73
C LEU A 260 8.33 18.00 0.99
N GLN A 261 9.57 18.32 0.63
CA GLN A 261 10.11 19.67 0.72
C GLN A 261 9.31 20.65 -0.14
N ASN A 262 8.89 20.24 -1.34
CA ASN A 262 8.06 21.07 -2.22
C ASN A 262 6.67 21.29 -1.63
N HIS A 263 6.00 20.25 -1.12
CA HIS A 263 4.71 20.41 -0.43
C HIS A 263 4.80 21.32 0.79
N ILE A 264 5.90 21.27 1.56
CA ILE A 264 6.12 22.18 2.69
C ILE A 264 6.26 23.63 2.21
N LYS A 265 6.97 23.87 1.11
CA LYS A 265 7.11 25.22 0.53
C LYS A 265 5.75 25.74 0.05
N GLU A 266 4.98 24.93 -0.67
CA GLU A 266 3.62 25.25 -1.12
C GLU A 266 2.71 25.57 0.07
N SER A 267 2.68 24.71 1.08
CA SER A 267 1.88 24.91 2.29
C SER A 267 2.28 26.20 3.03
N ARG A 268 3.58 26.52 3.09
CA ARG A 268 4.05 27.78 3.68
C ARG A 268 3.62 29.00 2.88
N ALA A 269 3.66 28.93 1.56
CA ALA A 269 3.18 30.01 0.68
C ALA A 269 1.67 30.22 0.84
N GLU A 270 0.89 29.13 0.85
CA GLU A 270 -0.55 29.17 1.14
C GLU A 270 -0.83 29.81 2.49
N LEU A 271 -0.14 29.39 3.56
CA LEU A 271 -0.29 30.00 4.88
C LEU A 271 0.03 31.50 4.86
N GLY A 272 1.03 31.93 4.10
CA GLY A 272 1.32 33.35 3.91
C GLY A 272 0.14 34.12 3.30
N ILE A 273 -0.52 33.55 2.29
CA ILE A 273 -1.73 34.11 1.69
C ILE A 273 -2.87 34.19 2.72
N TRP A 274 -3.10 33.12 3.49
CA TRP A 274 -4.16 33.09 4.50
C TRP A 274 -3.89 34.01 5.70
N GLN A 275 -2.62 34.32 5.98
CA GLN A 275 -2.23 35.27 7.03
C GLN A 275 -2.30 36.73 6.57
N ASP A 276 -2.36 37.00 5.27
CA ASP A 276 -2.47 38.37 4.74
C ASP A 276 -3.75 39.06 5.26
N PRO A 277 -3.65 40.25 5.87
CA PRO A 277 -4.80 40.94 6.44
C PRO A 277 -5.92 41.25 5.44
N LYS A 278 -5.60 41.49 4.15
CA LYS A 278 -6.61 41.77 3.13
C LYS A 278 -7.39 40.50 2.79
N THR A 279 -6.67 39.41 2.52
CA THR A 279 -7.24 38.08 2.27
C THR A 279 -8.10 37.63 3.46
N LYS A 280 -7.65 37.86 4.70
CA LYS A 280 -8.46 37.61 5.90
C LYS A 280 -9.74 38.44 5.92
N ALA A 281 -9.65 39.75 5.66
CA ALA A 281 -10.81 40.64 5.68
C ALA A 281 -11.85 40.27 4.60
N GLU A 282 -11.41 39.90 3.40
CA GLU A 282 -12.27 39.42 2.31
C GLU A 282 -12.97 38.11 2.67
N ASN A 283 -12.23 37.11 3.12
CA ASN A 283 -12.81 35.82 3.55
C ASN A 283 -13.80 35.98 4.72
N VAL A 284 -13.52 36.87 5.68
CA VAL A 284 -14.45 37.17 6.77
C VAL A 284 -15.73 37.82 6.23
N LYS A 285 -15.62 38.79 5.30
CA LYS A 285 -16.79 39.42 4.66
C LYS A 285 -17.63 38.40 3.89
N GLU A 286 -17.01 37.53 3.09
CA GLU A 286 -17.72 36.46 2.37
C GLU A 286 -18.40 35.50 3.34
N ARG A 287 -17.72 35.11 4.43
CA ARG A 287 -18.30 34.23 5.44
C ARG A 287 -19.47 34.88 6.15
N VAL A 288 -19.37 36.16 6.52
CA VAL A 288 -20.48 36.92 7.13
C VAL A 288 -21.64 37.03 6.15
N LYS A 289 -21.39 37.32 4.88
CA LYS A 289 -22.42 37.34 3.82
C LYS A 289 -23.12 35.99 3.70
N TYR A 290 -22.37 34.89 3.62
CA TYR A 290 -22.92 33.53 3.58
C TYR A 290 -23.76 33.19 4.82
N LEU A 291 -23.37 33.67 6.00
CA LEU A 291 -24.10 33.43 7.25
C LEU A 291 -25.37 34.28 7.38
N LEU A 292 -25.37 35.50 6.81
CA LEU A 292 -26.51 36.41 6.78
C LEU A 292 -27.49 36.12 5.63
N GLU A 293 -27.00 35.57 4.53
CA GLU A 293 -27.83 34.95 3.49
C GLU A 293 -28.44 33.68 4.09
N GLU A 294 -29.61 33.83 4.74
CA GLU A 294 -30.43 32.76 5.31
C GLU A 294 -30.64 31.60 4.33
N LYS A 295 -29.70 30.66 4.27
CA LYS A 295 -30.03 29.28 3.95
C LYS A 295 -30.72 28.71 5.18
N LYS A 296 -32.05 28.66 5.13
CA LYS A 296 -32.89 27.87 6.04
C LYS A 296 -32.21 26.52 6.32
N GLY A 297 -31.66 26.38 7.53
CA GLY A 297 -31.26 25.13 8.14
C GLY A 297 -29.79 24.73 7.99
N PHE A 298 -28.90 25.31 8.81
CA PHE A 298 -27.74 24.58 9.32
C PHE A 298 -27.94 24.37 10.83
N ASN A 299 -28.34 23.15 11.21
CA ASN A 299 -28.54 22.75 12.60
C ASN A 299 -27.24 22.13 13.14
N TRP A 300 -26.78 22.61 14.31
CA TRP A 300 -25.57 22.15 15.00
C TRP A 300 -25.84 21.03 16.03
N ASN A 301 -27.04 20.42 16.01
CA ASN A 301 -27.41 19.25 16.81
C ASN A 301 -27.28 17.94 16.02
#